data_AF-A0A1J4RKM6-F1
#
_entry.id   AF-A0A1J4RKM6-F1
#
_cell.length_a   1.000
_cell.length_b   1.000
_cell.length_c   1.000
_cell.angle_alpha   90.00
_cell.angle_beta   90.00
_cell.angle_gamma   90.00
#
_symmetry.space_group_name_H-M   'P 1'
#
loop_
_entity.id
_entity.type
_entity.pdbx_description
1 polymer ?
#
loop_
_entity_poly.entity_id
_entity_poly.type
_entity_poly.pdbx_seq_one_letter_code
_entity_poly.pdbx_strand_id
1 'polypeptide(L)'
;MKKVNQSDFASGFYFLPLGGSEQFGVNFNLYCCDGKWLILDCGIGFADERFPNVDIFLPDPEFIEPYKKDIAGLVITHGHEDHIGAVPYLWPRLKCPIYATKFTAAVLRAKFRDFPNCKDAKIIEIDSQGDAIEVGPFSLEFIHVAHSIPQAVSTVISTHYGRVVHSGDWNLDPAPVLGAKTDEAAFRAVGERGVLAYIGDSTNAPIPGRAGSESEVEQGLATVFEGIDGRILVTIFASNVGRIQSICRAAEKVGRSVCLLGRSLHRMVSNAGECGFLTDIHDFVPEADLPSLPADKTLIIATGSQGEARAALARISRGDWKGLKMGRKDVAVFSSKAIPGNEKEINNVKNHLSAGGVRIIDTSNAGCRIHVSGHPYRDEIRDMYEWVKPEWVIPVHGEYMMLAAQASLAQECGIKHTIIPQNGSVIRLGPGEPKLIDHVPSGVLAVEPQRIIKSNHAAITERRKLQFSGAAHITLALDSSGRLAFDPHMTLIGLIDEKDEAEQDILGDLLQEIEDTLVDLMDDGVADDVRIEEDVRVACRRYLMNVFGFKPKVSIHLLRV
;
A
#
# COMPACT_ATOMS: atom_id res chain seq x y z
N MET A 1 -2.04 -22.53 -22.68
CA MET A 1 -1.99 -23.27 -21.41
C MET A 1 -3.40 -23.75 -21.08
N LYS A 2 -3.54 -24.98 -20.56
CA LYS A 2 -4.84 -25.52 -20.12
C LYS A 2 -5.19 -24.79 -18.82
N LYS A 3 -6.37 -24.16 -18.74
CA LYS A 3 -6.82 -23.48 -17.52
C LYS A 3 -6.89 -24.48 -16.36
N VAL A 4 -6.25 -24.14 -15.25
CA VAL A 4 -6.34 -24.88 -13.98
C VAL A 4 -7.80 -24.90 -13.49
N ASN A 5 -8.31 -26.09 -13.22
CA ASN A 5 -9.64 -26.32 -12.66
C ASN A 5 -9.53 -26.66 -11.16
N GLN A 6 -10.64 -26.60 -10.44
CA GLN A 6 -10.68 -26.92 -9.01
C GLN A 6 -10.12 -28.32 -8.69
N SER A 7 -10.31 -29.30 -9.59
CA SER A 7 -9.79 -30.66 -9.45
C SER A 7 -8.27 -30.75 -9.43
N ASP A 8 -7.57 -29.76 -10.02
CA ASP A 8 -6.12 -29.79 -10.16
C ASP A 8 -5.42 -29.52 -8.82
N PHE A 9 -6.12 -28.89 -7.87
CA PHE A 9 -5.63 -28.66 -6.51
C PHE A 9 -5.93 -29.80 -5.54
N ALA A 10 -6.65 -30.85 -5.97
CA ALA A 10 -7.03 -31.97 -5.11
C ALA A 10 -5.83 -32.80 -4.60
N SER A 11 -4.70 -32.73 -5.31
CA SER A 11 -3.44 -33.35 -4.90
C SER A 11 -2.26 -32.46 -5.25
N GLY A 12 -1.26 -32.39 -4.38
CA GLY A 12 -0.04 -31.61 -4.56
C GLY A 12 0.08 -30.45 -3.57
N PHE A 13 1.23 -29.80 -3.61
CA PHE A 13 1.55 -28.59 -2.84
C PHE A 13 1.80 -27.44 -3.81
N TYR A 14 1.10 -26.32 -3.63
CA TYR A 14 1.12 -25.18 -4.54
C TYR A 14 1.31 -23.87 -3.78
N PHE A 15 1.97 -22.91 -4.42
CA PHE A 15 2.09 -21.52 -3.99
C PHE A 15 1.52 -20.59 -5.06
N LEU A 16 0.64 -19.68 -4.65
CA LEU A 16 -0.03 -18.70 -5.52
C LEU A 16 0.00 -17.31 -4.84
N PRO A 17 0.89 -16.39 -5.27
CA PRO A 17 0.79 -15.01 -4.84
C PRO A 17 -0.35 -14.33 -5.61
N LEU A 18 -1.37 -13.83 -4.90
CA LEU A 18 -2.46 -13.05 -5.50
C LEU A 18 -2.26 -11.53 -5.35
N GLY A 19 -1.34 -11.12 -4.47
CA GLY A 19 -0.90 -9.75 -4.30
C GLY A 19 0.45 -9.72 -3.57
N GLY A 20 1.21 -8.63 -3.76
CA GLY A 20 2.56 -8.45 -3.18
C GLY A 20 3.71 -8.96 -4.05
N SER A 21 3.45 -9.56 -5.20
CA SER A 21 4.46 -9.85 -6.23
C SER A 21 4.35 -8.84 -7.37
N GLU A 22 5.47 -8.29 -7.84
CA GLU A 22 5.55 -7.23 -8.87
C GLU A 22 4.92 -5.88 -8.48
N GLN A 23 4.58 -5.69 -7.20
CA GLN A 23 4.05 -4.44 -6.67
C GLN A 23 4.37 -4.32 -5.17
N PHE A 24 4.39 -3.08 -4.66
CA PHE A 24 4.47 -2.83 -3.22
C PHE A 24 3.12 -2.95 -2.53
N GLY A 25 3.13 -3.69 -1.42
CA GLY A 25 1.96 -3.95 -0.59
C GLY A 25 0.89 -4.81 -1.26
N VAL A 26 -0.32 -4.77 -0.68
CA VAL A 26 -1.42 -5.69 -1.05
C VAL A 26 -0.99 -7.16 -0.88
N ASN A 27 -0.12 -7.49 0.08
CA ASN A 27 0.39 -8.85 0.25
C ASN A 27 -0.77 -9.82 0.51
N PHE A 28 -0.89 -10.85 -0.33
CA PHE A 28 -1.95 -11.85 -0.26
C PHE A 28 -1.47 -13.14 -0.92
N ASN A 29 -0.94 -14.04 -0.11
CA ASN A 29 -0.25 -15.24 -0.57
C ASN A 29 -1.05 -16.50 -0.20
N LEU A 30 -1.22 -17.42 -1.16
CA LEU A 30 -1.95 -18.65 -0.94
C LEU A 30 -1.03 -19.87 -1.04
N TYR A 31 -1.27 -20.83 -0.15
CA TYR A 31 -0.69 -22.16 -0.19
C TYR A 31 -1.82 -23.18 -0.26
N CYS A 32 -1.71 -24.15 -1.17
CA CYS A 32 -2.66 -25.27 -1.24
C CYS A 32 -1.91 -26.58 -1.05
N CYS A 33 -2.37 -27.43 -0.13
CA CYS A 33 -1.91 -28.80 0.01
C CYS A 33 -3.13 -29.73 0.02
N ASP A 34 -3.21 -30.63 -0.97
CA ASP A 34 -4.26 -31.64 -1.12
C ASP A 34 -5.69 -31.09 -0.90
N GLY A 35 -5.98 -29.99 -1.60
CA GLY A 35 -7.28 -29.33 -1.59
C GLY A 35 -7.54 -28.41 -0.38
N LYS A 36 -6.63 -28.32 0.59
CA LYS A 36 -6.74 -27.39 1.73
C LYS A 36 -5.86 -26.17 1.55
N TRP A 37 -6.39 -25.02 1.93
CA TRP A 37 -5.78 -23.73 1.68
C TRP A 37 -5.30 -23.06 2.96
N LEU A 38 -4.12 -22.47 2.90
CA LEU A 38 -3.57 -21.58 3.90
C LEU A 38 -3.32 -20.23 3.24
N ILE A 39 -3.79 -19.16 3.88
CA ILE A 39 -3.51 -17.80 3.43
C ILE A 39 -2.41 -17.23 4.33
N LEU A 40 -1.43 -16.56 3.72
CA LEU A 40 -0.42 -15.78 4.42
C LEU A 40 -0.58 -14.31 4.04
N ASP A 41 -0.84 -13.50 5.05
CA ASP A 41 -1.14 -12.07 4.98
C ASP A 41 -2.35 -11.70 4.10
N CYS A 42 -2.88 -10.51 4.34
CA CYS A 42 -3.99 -9.90 3.61
C CYS A 42 -3.93 -8.37 3.81
N GLY A 43 -3.08 -7.73 3.01
CA GLY A 43 -2.73 -6.34 3.12
C GLY A 43 -3.48 -5.37 2.21
N ILE A 44 -3.37 -4.08 2.51
CA ILE A 44 -3.79 -3.01 1.58
C ILE A 44 -2.63 -2.50 0.72
N GLY A 45 -2.97 -1.82 -0.37
CA GLY A 45 -2.07 -0.93 -1.10
C GLY A 45 -2.63 0.48 -1.12
N PHE A 46 -1.84 1.46 -1.52
CA PHE A 46 -2.29 2.86 -1.65
C PHE A 46 -2.55 3.21 -3.11
N ALA A 47 -3.61 3.97 -3.34
CA ALA A 47 -3.95 4.47 -4.66
C ALA A 47 -3.17 5.76 -4.98
N ASP A 48 -2.86 5.96 -6.25
CA ASP A 48 -2.24 7.19 -6.77
C ASP A 48 -3.24 8.06 -7.54
N GLU A 49 -2.75 9.17 -8.11
CA GLU A 49 -3.53 10.15 -8.86
C GLU A 49 -4.33 9.54 -10.04
N ARG A 50 -4.01 8.31 -10.49
CA ARG A 50 -4.73 7.63 -11.57
C ARG A 50 -6.08 7.07 -11.09
N PHE A 51 -6.36 7.03 -9.79
CA PHE A 51 -7.59 6.44 -9.26
C PHE A 51 -8.42 7.46 -8.46
N PRO A 52 -9.17 8.34 -9.16
CA PRO A 52 -9.93 9.39 -8.49
C PRO A 52 -10.96 8.82 -7.51
N ASN A 53 -10.97 9.38 -6.29
CA ASN A 53 -11.81 8.99 -5.14
C ASN A 53 -11.51 7.60 -4.56
N VAL A 54 -10.33 7.04 -4.82
CA VAL A 54 -9.86 5.81 -4.21
C VAL A 54 -8.66 6.15 -3.33
N ASP A 55 -8.70 5.77 -2.06
CA ASP A 55 -7.56 5.95 -1.14
C ASP A 55 -6.68 4.69 -1.07
N ILE A 56 -7.32 3.51 -1.07
CA ILE A 56 -6.67 2.22 -0.82
C ILE A 56 -7.14 1.14 -1.79
N PHE A 57 -6.27 0.16 -2.01
CA PHE A 57 -6.52 -1.07 -2.73
C PHE A 57 -6.56 -2.27 -1.79
N LEU A 58 -7.34 -3.28 -2.17
CA LEU A 58 -7.38 -4.60 -1.55
C LEU A 58 -6.99 -5.65 -2.61
N PRO A 59 -6.43 -6.81 -2.23
CA PRO A 59 -6.28 -7.91 -3.18
C PRO A 59 -7.66 -8.40 -3.60
N ASP A 60 -7.81 -8.86 -4.83
CA ASP A 60 -9.07 -9.50 -5.28
C ASP A 60 -9.11 -10.97 -4.84
N PRO A 61 -10.01 -11.36 -3.91
CA PRO A 61 -10.09 -12.74 -3.45
C PRO A 61 -10.95 -13.62 -4.38
N GLU A 62 -11.44 -13.13 -5.52
CA GLU A 62 -12.36 -13.85 -6.44
C GLU A 62 -11.93 -15.31 -6.69
N PHE A 63 -10.63 -15.57 -6.84
CA PHE A 63 -10.12 -16.92 -7.03
C PHE A 63 -10.33 -17.85 -5.82
N ILE A 64 -10.10 -17.36 -4.59
CA ILE A 64 -10.09 -18.20 -3.38
C ILE A 64 -11.47 -18.33 -2.72
N GLU A 65 -12.40 -17.39 -3.00
CA GLU A 65 -13.74 -17.40 -2.43
C GLU A 65 -14.53 -18.71 -2.60
N PRO A 66 -14.50 -19.39 -3.76
CA PRO A 66 -15.18 -20.67 -3.93
C PRO A 66 -14.67 -21.76 -2.97
N TYR A 67 -13.42 -21.65 -2.50
CA TYR A 67 -12.77 -22.59 -1.59
C TYR A 67 -12.89 -22.19 -0.11
N LYS A 68 -13.71 -21.21 0.25
CA LYS A 68 -13.79 -20.69 1.63
C LYS A 68 -13.98 -21.75 2.73
N LYS A 69 -14.61 -22.89 2.40
CA LYS A 69 -14.81 -24.02 3.33
C LYS A 69 -13.54 -24.86 3.55
N ASP A 70 -12.58 -24.75 2.65
CA ASP A 70 -11.32 -25.48 2.64
C ASP A 70 -10.13 -24.61 3.06
N ILE A 71 -10.35 -23.32 3.36
CA ILE A 71 -9.36 -22.45 3.99
C ILE A 71 -9.18 -22.88 5.45
N ALA A 72 -8.05 -23.53 5.73
CA ALA A 72 -7.67 -23.99 7.06
C ALA A 72 -7.30 -22.83 7.99
N GLY A 73 -6.73 -21.75 7.45
CA GLY A 73 -6.34 -20.58 8.23
C GLY A 73 -5.85 -19.40 7.40
N LEU A 74 -5.83 -18.24 8.04
CA LEU A 74 -5.14 -17.02 7.61
C LEU A 74 -4.07 -16.69 8.65
N VAL A 75 -2.81 -16.83 8.29
CA VAL A 75 -1.66 -16.43 9.12
C VAL A 75 -1.30 -15.00 8.77
N ILE A 76 -1.12 -14.15 9.78
CA ILE A 76 -0.62 -12.79 9.62
C ILE A 76 0.80 -12.72 10.20
N THR A 77 1.77 -12.43 9.35
CA THR A 77 3.20 -12.38 9.72
C THR A 77 3.49 -11.22 10.65
N HIS A 78 2.87 -10.05 10.42
CA HIS A 78 3.03 -8.86 11.26
C HIS A 78 1.92 -7.82 11.04
N GLY A 79 1.90 -6.78 11.89
CA GLY A 79 0.82 -5.79 11.96
C GLY A 79 0.89 -4.60 10.99
N HIS A 80 1.70 -4.62 9.93
CA HIS A 80 1.71 -3.53 8.95
C HIS A 80 0.46 -3.55 8.06
N GLU A 81 0.04 -2.37 7.61
CA GLU A 81 -1.18 -2.21 6.80
C GLU A 81 -1.14 -3.01 5.50
N ASP A 82 0.02 -3.12 4.89
CA ASP A 82 0.26 -3.90 3.68
C ASP A 82 0.38 -5.42 3.92
N HIS A 83 0.19 -5.88 5.16
CA HIS A 83 0.04 -7.30 5.52
C HIS A 83 -1.28 -7.62 6.24
N ILE A 84 -1.89 -6.65 6.92
CA ILE A 84 -3.11 -6.87 7.74
C ILE A 84 -4.30 -6.00 7.33
N GLY A 85 -4.06 -4.93 6.58
CA GLY A 85 -5.02 -3.85 6.36
C GLY A 85 -6.27 -4.27 5.59
N ALA A 86 -6.19 -5.30 4.75
CA ALA A 86 -7.33 -5.79 3.97
C ALA A 86 -8.18 -6.82 4.74
N VAL A 87 -7.67 -7.39 5.83
CA VAL A 87 -8.39 -8.41 6.62
C VAL A 87 -9.81 -7.95 7.02
N PRO A 88 -10.04 -6.74 7.57
CA PRO A 88 -11.38 -6.32 7.97
C PRO A 88 -12.37 -6.21 6.80
N TYR A 89 -11.88 -5.94 5.59
CA TYR A 89 -12.70 -5.83 4.39
C TYR A 89 -13.02 -7.20 3.78
N LEU A 90 -12.05 -8.12 3.78
CA LEU A 90 -12.13 -9.37 3.04
C LEU A 90 -12.48 -10.58 3.92
N TRP A 91 -12.24 -10.53 5.23
CA TRP A 91 -12.59 -11.63 6.13
C TRP A 91 -14.07 -12.07 6.04
N PRO A 92 -15.07 -11.18 5.86
CA PRO A 92 -16.45 -11.61 5.66
C PRO A 92 -16.66 -12.56 4.46
N ARG A 93 -15.77 -12.50 3.46
CA ARG A 93 -15.76 -13.35 2.25
C ARG A 93 -14.97 -14.65 2.47
N LEU A 94 -13.94 -14.62 3.34
CA LEU A 94 -13.03 -15.75 3.62
C LEU A 94 -13.50 -16.65 4.76
N LYS A 95 -14.01 -16.07 5.87
CA LYS A 95 -14.58 -16.77 7.05
C LYS A 95 -13.71 -17.88 7.66
N CYS A 96 -12.38 -17.74 7.60
CA CYS A 96 -11.43 -18.69 8.19
C CYS A 96 -10.91 -18.23 9.57
N PRO A 97 -10.32 -19.13 10.39
CA PRO A 97 -9.57 -18.77 11.58
C PRO A 97 -8.34 -17.93 11.23
N ILE A 98 -8.01 -16.97 12.09
CA ILE A 98 -6.87 -16.07 11.90
C ILE A 98 -5.81 -16.39 12.95
N TYR A 99 -4.56 -16.58 12.54
CA TYR A 99 -3.41 -16.86 13.38
C TYR A 99 -2.48 -15.66 13.34
N ALA A 100 -2.17 -15.08 14.51
CA ALA A 100 -1.36 -13.87 14.60
C ALA A 100 -0.61 -13.81 15.93
N THR A 101 0.58 -13.20 15.96
CA THR A 101 1.27 -12.92 17.22
C THR A 101 0.45 -11.98 18.09
N LYS A 102 0.71 -11.96 19.40
CA LYS A 102 -0.07 -11.15 20.38
C LYS A 102 -0.25 -9.69 19.94
N PHE A 103 0.82 -9.03 19.52
CA PHE A 103 0.79 -7.64 19.04
C PHE A 103 -0.05 -7.49 17.76
N THR A 104 0.17 -8.36 16.79
CA THR A 104 -0.58 -8.39 15.53
C THR A 104 -2.08 -8.64 15.77
N ALA A 105 -2.42 -9.53 16.70
CA ALA A 105 -3.79 -9.80 17.14
C ALA A 105 -4.43 -8.57 17.82
N ALA A 106 -3.70 -7.83 18.66
CA ALA A 106 -4.18 -6.59 19.26
C ALA A 106 -4.48 -5.52 18.19
N VAL A 107 -3.58 -5.35 17.21
CA VAL A 107 -3.80 -4.46 16.06
C VAL A 107 -5.06 -4.86 15.28
N LEU A 108 -5.23 -6.14 15.01
CA LEU A 108 -6.39 -6.65 14.27
C LEU A 108 -7.71 -6.46 15.04
N ARG A 109 -7.73 -6.79 16.33
CA ARG A 109 -8.91 -6.57 17.20
C ARG A 109 -9.30 -5.10 17.23
N ALA A 110 -8.32 -4.21 17.33
CA ALA A 110 -8.56 -2.77 17.28
C ALA A 110 -9.20 -2.32 15.96
N LYS A 111 -8.80 -2.90 14.83
CA LYS A 111 -9.41 -2.67 13.52
C LYS A 111 -10.84 -3.20 13.46
N PHE A 112 -11.09 -4.43 13.93
CA PHE A 112 -12.41 -5.06 13.87
C PHE A 112 -13.50 -4.30 14.64
N ARG A 113 -13.15 -3.44 15.59
CA ARG A 113 -14.12 -2.52 16.24
C ARG A 113 -14.84 -1.62 15.25
N ASP A 114 -14.18 -1.24 14.16
CA ASP A 114 -14.76 -0.41 13.09
C ASP A 114 -15.52 -1.27 12.03
N PHE A 115 -15.52 -2.61 12.15
CA PHE A 115 -16.06 -3.56 11.17
C PHE A 115 -17.00 -4.61 11.80
N PRO A 116 -18.30 -4.31 11.97
CA PRO A 116 -19.25 -5.18 12.65
C PRO A 116 -19.38 -6.60 12.06
N ASN A 117 -19.12 -6.76 10.76
CA ASN A 117 -19.19 -8.04 10.05
C ASN A 117 -18.04 -9.00 10.40
N CYS A 118 -17.05 -8.54 11.17
CA CYS A 118 -15.89 -9.30 11.63
C CYS A 118 -15.99 -9.77 13.09
N LYS A 119 -17.12 -9.49 13.77
CA LYS A 119 -17.31 -9.83 15.20
C LYS A 119 -17.13 -11.31 15.55
N ASP A 120 -17.43 -12.20 14.60
CA ASP A 120 -17.36 -13.66 14.80
C ASP A 120 -15.99 -14.25 14.38
N ALA A 121 -15.02 -13.39 14.05
CA ALA A 121 -13.69 -13.84 13.64
C ALA A 121 -12.93 -14.45 14.82
N LYS A 122 -12.53 -15.72 14.66
CA LYS A 122 -11.68 -16.41 15.62
C LYS A 122 -10.22 -16.01 15.38
N ILE A 123 -9.69 -15.15 16.24
CA ILE A 123 -8.26 -14.79 16.28
C ILE A 123 -7.55 -15.67 17.30
N ILE A 124 -6.61 -16.47 16.84
CA ILE A 124 -5.79 -17.40 17.60
C ILE A 124 -4.40 -16.79 17.74
N GLU A 125 -3.97 -16.57 18.98
CA GLU A 125 -2.62 -16.08 19.24
C GLU A 125 -1.59 -17.19 19.06
N ILE A 126 -0.53 -16.90 18.32
CA ILE A 126 0.61 -17.80 18.08
C ILE A 126 1.86 -17.26 18.78
N ASP A 127 2.76 -18.17 19.13
CA ASP A 127 4.03 -17.87 19.80
C ASP A 127 5.20 -18.34 18.91
N SER A 128 6.17 -17.45 18.68
CA SER A 128 7.39 -17.76 17.93
C SER A 128 8.41 -18.56 18.74
N GLN A 129 8.17 -18.76 20.04
CA GLN A 129 8.95 -19.67 20.89
C GLN A 129 8.22 -20.99 21.16
N GLY A 130 7.03 -21.18 20.59
CA GLY A 130 6.23 -22.37 20.78
C GLY A 130 6.59 -23.51 19.82
N ASP A 131 6.04 -24.69 20.11
CA ASP A 131 6.09 -25.83 19.19
C ASP A 131 5.29 -25.56 17.91
N ALA A 132 5.58 -26.31 16.86
CA ALA A 132 4.82 -26.26 15.62
C ALA A 132 3.34 -26.59 15.86
N ILE A 133 2.45 -25.89 15.15
CA ILE A 133 1.00 -26.10 15.21
C ILE A 133 0.47 -26.72 13.92
N GLU A 134 -0.53 -27.59 14.04
CA GLU A 134 -1.19 -28.19 12.88
C GLU A 134 -2.40 -27.36 12.44
N VAL A 135 -2.40 -26.92 11.19
CA VAL A 135 -3.48 -26.17 10.55
C VAL A 135 -3.88 -26.90 9.27
N GLY A 136 -4.85 -27.81 9.36
CA GLY A 136 -5.18 -28.70 8.24
C GLY A 136 -4.00 -29.64 7.93
N PRO A 137 -3.53 -29.75 6.68
CA PRO A 137 -2.35 -30.56 6.32
C PRO A 137 -1.01 -29.83 6.51
N PHE A 138 -1.02 -28.62 7.07
CA PHE A 138 0.17 -27.79 7.26
C PHE A 138 0.64 -27.85 8.71
N SER A 139 1.89 -28.26 8.92
CA SER A 139 2.61 -28.09 10.18
C SER A 139 3.37 -26.76 10.12
N LEU A 140 2.99 -25.82 10.99
CA LEU A 140 3.46 -24.43 10.97
C LEU A 140 4.37 -24.16 12.16
N GLU A 141 5.61 -23.76 11.89
CA GLU A 141 6.58 -23.27 12.89
C GLU A 141 6.85 -21.79 12.61
N PHE A 142 6.81 -20.97 13.65
CA PHE A 142 6.98 -19.51 13.55
C PHE A 142 8.33 -19.11 14.12
N ILE A 143 9.11 -18.37 13.35
CA ILE A 143 10.44 -17.91 13.77
C ILE A 143 10.40 -16.39 13.93
N HIS A 144 10.83 -15.90 15.08
CA HIS A 144 10.91 -14.46 15.34
C HIS A 144 11.90 -13.79 14.39
N VAL A 145 11.47 -12.70 13.76
CA VAL A 145 12.31 -11.83 12.94
C VAL A 145 12.27 -10.40 13.47
N ALA A 146 13.42 -9.74 13.47
CA ALA A 146 13.47 -8.29 13.65
C ALA A 146 12.89 -7.62 12.39
N HIS A 147 12.10 -6.58 12.60
CA HIS A 147 11.50 -5.76 11.54
C HIS A 147 11.13 -4.39 12.14
N SER A 148 10.56 -3.47 11.36
CA SER A 148 10.15 -2.16 11.85
C SER A 148 8.86 -2.16 12.69
N ILE A 149 8.40 -3.32 13.17
CA ILE A 149 7.20 -3.48 14.00
C ILE A 149 7.39 -4.65 14.98
N PRO A 150 6.78 -4.63 16.19
CA PRO A 150 6.94 -5.71 17.16
C PRO A 150 6.36 -7.05 16.71
N GLN A 151 7.00 -8.13 17.17
CA GLN A 151 6.55 -9.52 17.01
C GLN A 151 6.22 -9.93 15.56
N ALA A 152 7.06 -9.49 14.63
CA ALA A 152 7.06 -10.01 13.27
C ALA A 152 7.62 -11.45 13.26
N VAL A 153 7.05 -12.30 12.39
CA VAL A 153 7.46 -13.70 12.26
C VAL A 153 7.64 -14.13 10.82
N SER A 154 8.66 -14.95 10.60
CA SER A 154 8.77 -15.85 9.44
C SER A 154 7.98 -17.11 9.71
N THR A 155 7.40 -17.71 8.67
CA THR A 155 6.58 -18.92 8.77
C THR A 155 7.23 -20.08 8.00
N VAL A 156 7.55 -21.14 8.72
CA VAL A 156 7.99 -22.41 8.17
C VAL A 156 6.76 -23.30 7.95
N ILE A 157 6.48 -23.63 6.70
CA ILE A 157 5.30 -24.40 6.27
C ILE A 157 5.78 -25.79 5.85
N SER A 158 5.50 -26.80 6.66
CA SER A 158 5.87 -28.20 6.39
C SER A 158 4.65 -29.01 5.95
N THR A 159 4.83 -29.80 4.89
CA THR A 159 3.85 -30.77 4.37
C THR A 159 4.56 -32.08 4.01
N HIS A 160 3.84 -33.14 3.64
CA HIS A 160 4.48 -34.35 3.12
C HIS A 160 5.17 -34.17 1.76
N TYR A 161 4.97 -33.05 1.07
CA TYR A 161 5.69 -32.72 -0.17
C TYR A 161 7.01 -31.99 0.07
N GLY A 162 7.23 -31.44 1.27
CA GLY A 162 8.43 -30.68 1.60
C GLY A 162 8.16 -29.49 2.52
N ARG A 163 9.22 -28.74 2.80
CA ARG A 163 9.22 -27.58 3.70
C ARG A 163 9.51 -26.28 2.95
N VAL A 164 8.68 -25.29 3.18
CA VAL A 164 8.84 -23.93 2.66
C VAL A 164 9.11 -22.97 3.79
N VAL A 165 10.01 -22.02 3.58
CA VAL A 165 10.19 -20.87 4.48
C VAL A 165 9.61 -19.66 3.78
N HIS A 166 8.54 -19.09 4.33
CA HIS A 166 8.06 -17.77 3.93
C HIS A 166 8.61 -16.74 4.90
N SER A 167 9.48 -15.86 4.42
CA SER A 167 10.27 -15.01 5.30
C SER A 167 9.46 -14.00 6.11
N GLY A 168 8.27 -13.63 5.61
CA GLY A 168 7.65 -12.36 5.99
C GLY A 168 8.60 -11.20 5.70
N ASP A 169 8.44 -10.10 6.42
CA ASP A 169 9.32 -8.94 6.31
C ASP A 169 10.28 -8.91 7.49
N TRP A 170 11.57 -8.66 7.21
CA TRP A 170 12.62 -8.86 8.21
C TRP A 170 13.87 -8.03 7.93
N ASN A 171 14.72 -7.87 8.94
CA ASN A 171 16.10 -7.44 8.81
C ASN A 171 16.99 -8.20 9.82
N LEU A 172 18.31 -7.96 9.77
CA LEU A 172 19.25 -8.46 10.76
C LEU A 172 19.75 -7.32 11.64
N ASP A 173 18.83 -6.59 12.26
CA ASP A 173 19.18 -5.55 13.23
C ASP A 173 20.04 -6.16 14.35
N PRO A 174 21.32 -5.72 14.50
CA PRO A 174 22.23 -6.28 15.50
C PRO A 174 21.92 -5.82 16.92
N ALA A 175 21.13 -4.75 17.10
CA ALA A 175 20.74 -4.21 18.40
C ALA A 175 19.34 -3.55 18.34
N PRO A 176 18.25 -4.34 18.16
CA PRO A 176 16.90 -3.81 18.13
C PRO A 176 16.58 -3.08 19.44
N VAL A 177 15.97 -1.89 19.33
CA VAL A 177 15.54 -1.13 20.53
C VAL A 177 14.31 -1.74 21.19
N LEU A 178 13.55 -2.54 20.44
CA LEU A 178 12.30 -3.16 20.86
C LEU A 178 12.22 -4.58 20.32
N GLY A 179 11.92 -5.55 21.19
CA GLY A 179 11.89 -6.97 20.84
C GLY A 179 13.27 -7.62 20.77
N ALA A 180 13.31 -8.82 20.20
CA ALA A 180 14.53 -9.62 20.05
C ALA A 180 15.13 -9.48 18.63
N LYS A 181 16.40 -9.91 18.49
CA LYS A 181 17.04 -10.07 17.17
C LYS A 181 16.36 -11.21 16.41
N THR A 182 16.49 -11.20 15.08
CA THR A 182 16.16 -12.33 14.23
C THR A 182 16.84 -13.61 14.74
N ASP A 183 16.07 -14.69 14.88
CA ASP A 183 16.57 -15.95 15.46
C ASP A 183 17.38 -16.77 14.44
N GLU A 184 18.66 -16.43 14.32
CA GLU A 184 19.61 -17.14 13.46
C GLU A 184 19.67 -18.65 13.76
N ALA A 185 19.64 -19.03 15.04
CA ALA A 185 19.78 -20.43 15.44
C ALA A 185 18.58 -21.27 14.95
N ALA A 186 17.37 -20.73 15.05
CA ALA A 186 16.17 -21.37 14.52
C ALA A 186 16.25 -21.53 12.98
N PHE A 187 16.68 -20.51 12.25
CA PHE A 187 16.83 -20.61 10.78
C PHE A 187 17.87 -21.65 10.37
N ARG A 188 19.02 -21.73 11.06
CA ARG A 188 20.03 -22.76 10.82
C ARG A 188 19.47 -24.16 11.09
N ALA A 189 18.73 -24.35 12.18
CA ALA A 189 18.07 -25.62 12.50
C ALA A 189 16.99 -26.01 11.46
N VAL A 190 16.27 -25.05 10.89
CA VAL A 190 15.39 -25.29 9.73
C VAL A 190 16.19 -25.74 8.51
N GLY A 191 17.30 -25.06 8.20
CA GLY A 191 18.16 -25.39 7.07
C GLY A 191 18.76 -26.80 7.17
N GLU A 192 19.13 -27.25 8.37
CA GLU A 192 19.61 -28.62 8.63
C GLU A 192 18.55 -29.68 8.37
N ARG A 193 17.26 -29.35 8.55
CA ARG A 193 16.14 -30.24 8.25
C ARG A 193 15.74 -30.24 6.77
N GLY A 194 16.40 -29.45 5.93
CA GLY A 194 16.14 -29.30 4.49
C GLY A 194 14.97 -28.34 4.19
N VAL A 195 15.16 -27.50 3.17
CA VAL A 195 14.19 -26.48 2.72
C VAL A 195 14.02 -26.56 1.20
N LEU A 196 12.80 -26.90 0.78
CA LEU A 196 12.43 -27.02 -0.63
C LEU A 196 12.46 -25.64 -1.31
N ALA A 197 11.81 -24.65 -0.71
CA ALA A 197 11.76 -23.30 -1.26
C ALA A 197 11.80 -22.23 -0.17
N TYR A 198 12.51 -21.15 -0.46
CA TYR A 198 12.45 -19.89 0.28
C TYR A 198 11.63 -18.88 -0.51
N ILE A 199 10.59 -18.34 0.12
CA ILE A 199 9.69 -17.34 -0.43
C ILE A 199 9.91 -16.06 0.35
N GLY A 200 10.52 -15.05 -0.30
CA GLY A 200 11.30 -14.06 0.45
C GLY A 200 11.06 -12.60 0.09
N ASP A 201 11.20 -11.72 1.08
CA ASP A 201 11.22 -10.26 0.93
C ASP A 201 12.32 -9.79 -0.03
N SER A 202 11.92 -9.08 -1.09
CA SER A 202 12.79 -8.53 -2.13
C SER A 202 13.08 -7.04 -2.00
N THR A 203 12.40 -6.34 -1.08
CA THR A 203 12.28 -4.86 -1.05
C THR A 203 13.59 -4.12 -1.29
N ASN A 204 14.68 -4.55 -0.64
CA ASN A 204 15.99 -3.92 -0.75
C ASN A 204 17.07 -4.84 -1.36
N ALA A 205 16.68 -5.91 -2.07
CA ALA A 205 17.63 -6.79 -2.78
C ALA A 205 18.57 -6.07 -3.77
N PRO A 206 18.16 -4.97 -4.45
CA PRO A 206 19.07 -4.17 -5.27
C PRO A 206 20.09 -3.33 -4.47
N ILE A 207 19.90 -3.15 -3.16
CA ILE A 207 20.68 -2.22 -2.35
C ILE A 207 21.86 -2.97 -1.70
N PRO A 208 23.12 -2.57 -1.97
CA PRO A 208 24.28 -3.22 -1.38
C PRO A 208 24.42 -2.91 0.12
N GLY A 209 25.17 -3.75 0.84
CA GLY A 209 25.47 -3.55 2.25
C GLY A 209 24.41 -4.13 3.19
N ARG A 210 24.27 -3.48 4.36
CA ARG A 210 23.37 -3.86 5.47
C ARG A 210 22.50 -2.68 5.90
N ALA A 211 21.27 -2.95 6.33
CA ALA A 211 20.28 -1.93 6.68
C ALA A 211 20.69 -1.06 7.88
N GLY A 212 21.33 -1.67 8.89
CA GLY A 212 21.76 -0.99 10.11
C GLY A 212 20.95 -1.37 11.35
N SER A 213 21.06 -0.55 12.40
CA SER A 213 20.37 -0.77 13.67
C SER A 213 19.46 0.40 14.04
N GLU A 214 18.30 0.10 14.61
CA GLU A 214 17.43 1.10 15.23
C GLU A 214 18.12 1.80 16.42
N SER A 215 19.06 1.15 17.10
CA SER A 215 19.86 1.79 18.17
C SER A 215 20.73 2.93 17.66
N GLU A 216 21.23 2.83 16.42
CA GLU A 216 21.98 3.92 15.77
C GLU A 216 21.07 5.10 15.46
N VAL A 217 19.80 4.83 15.14
CA VAL A 217 18.78 5.86 14.94
C VAL A 217 18.45 6.59 16.23
N GLU A 218 18.30 5.87 17.36
CA GLU A 218 18.12 6.51 18.68
C GLU A 218 19.25 7.50 18.98
N GLN A 219 20.50 7.11 18.73
CA GLN A 219 21.67 7.96 18.94
C GLN A 219 21.69 9.16 17.98
N GLY A 220 21.49 8.92 16.68
CA GLY A 220 21.48 9.99 15.69
C GLY A 220 20.35 11.00 15.91
N LEU A 221 19.16 10.55 16.32
CA LEU A 221 18.06 11.43 16.70
C LEU A 221 18.41 12.29 17.92
N ALA A 222 19.04 11.72 18.94
CA ALA A 222 19.50 12.49 20.10
C ALA A 222 20.47 13.61 19.68
N THR A 223 21.47 13.29 18.85
CA THR A 223 22.40 14.29 18.29
C THR A 223 21.68 15.35 17.46
N VAL A 224 20.69 14.99 16.65
CA VAL A 224 19.91 15.94 15.86
C VAL A 224 19.08 16.87 16.73
N PHE A 225 18.58 16.39 17.87
CA PHE A 225 17.72 17.18 18.76
C PHE A 225 18.50 18.18 19.63
N GLU A 226 19.81 17.96 19.81
CA GLU A 226 20.68 18.84 20.60
C GLU A 226 20.72 20.27 20.06
N GLY A 227 20.70 21.26 20.96
CA GLY A 227 20.88 22.67 20.63
C GLY A 227 19.76 23.32 19.79
N ILE A 228 18.63 22.64 19.59
CA ILE A 228 17.46 23.25 18.94
C ILE A 228 16.70 24.09 19.99
N ASP A 229 16.45 25.37 19.69
CA ASP A 229 15.69 26.29 20.58
C ASP A 229 14.18 26.31 20.27
N GLY A 230 13.76 25.80 19.10
CA GLY A 230 12.36 25.71 18.71
C GLY A 230 11.75 24.34 18.96
N ARG A 231 10.55 24.14 18.40
CA ARG A 231 9.86 22.85 18.39
C ARG A 231 10.54 21.88 17.43
N ILE A 232 10.46 20.61 17.76
CA ILE A 232 10.91 19.53 16.87
C ILE A 232 9.68 18.75 16.40
N LEU A 233 9.49 18.65 15.09
CA LEU A 233 8.45 17.85 14.45
C LEU A 233 9.11 16.65 13.77
N VAL A 234 8.87 15.44 14.27
CA VAL A 234 9.39 14.19 13.70
C VAL A 234 8.25 13.48 12.97
N THR A 235 8.50 13.04 11.74
CA THR A 235 7.54 12.22 10.98
C THR A 235 8.05 10.80 10.78
N ILE A 236 7.16 9.83 11.00
CA ILE A 236 7.41 8.39 10.92
C ILE A 236 6.17 7.66 10.40
N PHE A 237 6.34 6.38 10.01
CA PHE A 237 5.22 5.46 9.91
C PHE A 237 4.67 5.15 11.30
N ALA A 238 3.34 5.23 11.47
CA ALA A 238 2.71 5.05 12.77
C ALA A 238 2.92 3.65 13.37
N SER A 239 3.15 2.65 12.52
CA SER A 239 3.43 1.27 12.90
C SER A 239 4.83 1.05 13.46
N ASN A 240 5.75 2.00 13.30
CA ASN A 240 7.12 1.84 13.76
C ASN A 240 7.25 2.14 15.27
N VAL A 241 6.78 1.20 16.08
CA VAL A 241 6.79 1.31 17.55
C VAL A 241 8.20 1.42 18.11
N GLY A 242 9.17 0.71 17.52
CA GLY A 242 10.58 0.84 17.88
C GLY A 242 11.08 2.29 17.70
N ARG A 243 10.77 2.91 16.56
CA ARG A 243 11.10 4.32 16.31
C ARG A 243 10.39 5.29 17.24
N ILE A 244 9.14 5.02 17.63
CA ILE A 244 8.44 5.83 18.66
C ILE A 244 9.26 5.82 19.95
N GLN A 245 9.72 4.64 20.39
CA GLN A 245 10.56 4.52 21.58
C GLN A 245 11.90 5.24 21.41
N SER A 246 12.59 5.06 20.28
CA SER A 246 13.84 5.77 19.96
C SER A 246 13.68 7.28 20.04
N ILE A 247 12.59 7.82 19.48
CA ILE A 247 12.29 9.26 19.53
C ILE A 247 12.02 9.70 20.97
N CYS A 248 11.25 8.94 21.76
CA CYS A 248 10.94 9.30 23.13
C CYS A 248 12.19 9.34 24.01
N ARG A 249 13.06 8.34 23.92
CA ARG A 249 14.34 8.31 24.65
C ARG A 249 15.30 9.40 24.20
N ALA A 250 15.35 9.69 22.90
CA ALA A 250 16.13 10.82 22.38
C ALA A 250 15.60 12.17 22.89
N ALA A 251 14.27 12.34 22.93
CA ALA A 251 13.62 13.55 23.46
C ALA A 251 13.91 13.76 24.95
N GLU A 252 13.90 12.68 25.74
CA GLU A 252 14.20 12.70 27.17
C GLU A 252 15.64 13.18 27.44
N LYS A 253 16.62 12.68 26.68
CA LYS A 253 18.04 13.09 26.82
C LYS A 253 18.25 14.59 26.65
N VAL A 254 17.42 15.26 25.84
CA VAL A 254 17.46 16.71 25.63
C VAL A 254 16.39 17.48 26.41
N GLY A 255 15.69 16.80 27.33
CA GLY A 255 14.70 17.40 28.22
C GLY A 255 13.46 17.95 27.51
N ARG A 256 12.94 17.21 26.51
CA ARG A 256 11.72 17.55 25.75
C ARG A 256 10.58 16.58 26.04
N SER A 257 9.38 17.11 26.13
CA SER A 257 8.14 16.35 26.25
C SER A 257 7.57 16.02 24.87
N VAL A 258 7.00 14.83 24.72
CA VAL A 258 6.56 14.29 23.43
C VAL A 258 5.03 14.38 23.31
N CYS A 259 4.53 14.94 22.20
CA CYS A 259 3.12 14.92 21.82
C CYS A 259 2.95 14.08 20.55
N LEU A 260 1.91 13.25 20.50
CA LEU A 260 1.55 12.48 19.30
C LEU A 260 0.45 13.19 18.52
N LEU A 261 0.60 13.31 17.21
CA LEU A 261 -0.42 13.87 16.31
C LEU A 261 -0.79 12.87 15.21
N GLY A 262 -1.97 12.27 15.39
CA GLY A 262 -2.58 11.37 14.40
C GLY A 262 -3.22 10.14 15.05
N ARG A 263 -4.43 9.80 14.59
CA ARG A 263 -5.22 8.69 15.15
C ARG A 263 -4.52 7.34 15.06
N SER A 264 -3.76 7.09 13.99
CA SER A 264 -3.02 5.83 13.83
C SER A 264 -1.87 5.68 14.84
N LEU A 265 -1.17 6.77 15.19
CA LEU A 265 -0.15 6.74 16.25
C LEU A 265 -0.77 6.37 17.60
N HIS A 266 -1.86 7.03 18.00
CA HIS A 266 -2.55 6.71 19.26
C HIS A 266 -3.03 5.25 19.32
N ARG A 267 -3.61 4.74 18.22
CA ARG A 267 -4.03 3.33 18.14
C ARG A 267 -2.83 2.40 18.31
N MET A 268 -1.71 2.67 17.63
CA MET A 268 -0.55 1.81 17.69
C MET A 268 0.13 1.82 19.07
N VAL A 269 0.26 2.99 19.68
CA VAL A 269 0.78 3.15 21.05
C VAL A 269 -0.11 2.43 22.07
N SER A 270 -1.43 2.56 21.95
CA SER A 270 -2.38 1.83 22.82
C SER A 270 -2.19 0.32 22.69
N ASN A 271 -2.14 -0.21 21.47
CA ASN A 271 -1.94 -1.64 21.22
C ASN A 271 -0.58 -2.12 21.73
N ALA A 272 0.46 -1.30 21.58
CA ALA A 272 1.81 -1.59 22.09
C ALA A 272 1.81 -1.69 23.62
N GLY A 273 1.19 -0.72 24.31
CA GLY A 273 1.05 -0.73 25.77
C GLY A 273 0.28 -1.95 26.28
N GLU A 274 -0.84 -2.31 25.66
CA GLU A 274 -1.60 -3.54 25.98
C GLU A 274 -0.77 -4.82 25.85
N CYS A 275 0.25 -4.80 24.97
CA CYS A 275 1.15 -5.92 24.75
C CYS A 275 2.40 -5.90 25.64
N GLY A 276 2.60 -4.86 26.47
CA GLY A 276 3.76 -4.70 27.34
C GLY A 276 4.97 -4.02 26.68
N PHE A 277 4.75 -3.33 25.55
CA PHE A 277 5.77 -2.48 24.92
C PHE A 277 5.60 -1.02 25.36
N LEU A 278 6.64 -0.20 25.15
CA LEU A 278 6.65 1.23 25.52
C LEU A 278 6.44 1.47 27.04
N THR A 279 6.89 0.56 27.90
CA THR A 279 6.73 0.68 29.36
C THR A 279 7.78 1.56 30.03
N ASP A 280 8.86 1.90 29.32
CA ASP A 280 10.03 2.60 29.81
C ASP A 280 10.22 3.99 29.16
N ILE A 281 9.11 4.61 28.74
CA ILE A 281 9.08 5.97 28.22
C ILE A 281 8.18 6.86 29.08
N HIS A 282 8.43 8.16 29.04
CA HIS A 282 7.55 9.15 29.67
C HIS A 282 6.18 9.22 29.00
N ASP A 283 5.17 9.61 29.77
CA ASP A 283 3.82 9.84 29.26
C ASP A 283 3.78 10.91 28.16
N PHE A 284 2.93 10.69 27.15
CA PHE A 284 2.71 11.66 26.09
C PHE A 284 1.91 12.86 26.59
N VAL A 285 2.32 14.06 26.16
CA VAL A 285 1.55 15.28 26.41
C VAL A 285 0.26 15.25 25.58
N PRO A 286 -0.91 15.53 26.18
CA PRO A 286 -2.15 15.67 25.43
C PRO A 286 -2.08 16.77 24.38
N GLU A 287 -2.69 16.54 23.21
CA GLU A 287 -2.73 17.52 22.11
C GLU A 287 -3.30 18.89 22.55
N ALA A 288 -4.26 18.88 23.49
CA ALA A 288 -4.88 20.09 24.02
C ALA A 288 -3.91 21.01 24.79
N ASP A 289 -2.84 20.45 25.36
CA ASP A 289 -1.85 21.17 26.17
C ASP A 289 -0.67 21.66 25.33
N LEU A 290 -0.56 21.24 24.07
CA LEU A 290 0.50 21.61 23.14
C LEU A 290 0.70 23.14 23.00
N PRO A 291 -0.35 23.99 22.97
CA PRO A 291 -0.18 25.45 22.91
C PRO A 291 0.49 26.06 24.14
N SER A 292 0.43 25.37 25.29
CA SER A 292 0.96 25.84 26.57
C SER A 292 2.41 25.43 26.82
N LEU A 293 2.96 24.50 26.03
CA LEU A 293 4.33 24.05 26.17
C LEU A 293 5.35 25.07 25.61
N PRO A 294 6.47 25.31 26.31
CA PRO A 294 7.62 26.02 25.74
C PRO A 294 8.14 25.33 24.48
N ALA A 295 8.51 26.11 23.46
CA ALA A 295 8.91 25.58 22.16
C ALA A 295 10.14 24.66 22.25
N ASP A 296 11.14 25.05 23.03
CA ASP A 296 12.38 24.31 23.33
C ASP A 296 12.16 23.05 24.17
N LYS A 297 10.95 22.87 24.74
CA LYS A 297 10.53 21.69 25.49
C LYS A 297 9.55 20.80 24.71
N THR A 298 9.23 21.16 23.47
CA THR A 298 8.22 20.46 22.68
C THR A 298 8.85 19.60 21.59
N LEU A 299 8.53 18.30 21.59
CA LEU A 299 8.72 17.41 20.45
C LEU A 299 7.37 16.83 20.04
N ILE A 300 7.12 16.76 18.73
CA ILE A 300 5.89 16.28 18.14
C ILE A 300 6.22 15.10 17.23
N ILE A 301 5.56 13.97 17.43
CA ILE A 301 5.57 12.85 16.47
C ILE A 301 4.29 12.93 15.66
N ALA A 302 4.42 13.11 14.34
CA ALA A 302 3.27 13.24 13.44
C ALA A 302 3.19 12.08 12.43
N THR A 303 1.96 11.70 12.12
CA THR A 303 1.63 10.83 10.98
C THR A 303 1.76 11.58 9.65
N GLY A 304 1.82 10.82 8.54
CA GLY A 304 1.81 11.40 7.20
C GLY A 304 3.20 11.52 6.58
N SER A 305 4.08 10.56 6.87
CA SER A 305 5.46 10.54 6.40
C SER A 305 5.58 10.45 4.88
N GLN A 306 4.51 10.08 4.18
CA GLN A 306 4.45 9.96 2.73
C GLN A 306 3.76 11.15 2.04
N GLY A 307 3.43 12.21 2.79
CA GLY A 307 2.81 13.41 2.24
C GLY A 307 1.28 13.32 2.08
N GLU A 308 0.64 12.33 2.71
CA GLU A 308 -0.79 12.10 2.59
C GLU A 308 -1.59 13.34 3.01
N ALA A 309 -2.37 13.90 2.08
CA ALA A 309 -2.95 15.25 2.22
C ALA A 309 -3.79 15.46 3.49
N ARG A 310 -4.45 14.41 3.98
CA ARG A 310 -5.31 14.41 5.18
C ARG A 310 -4.56 14.08 6.48
N ALA A 311 -3.32 13.61 6.41
CA ALA A 311 -2.53 13.23 7.57
C ALA A 311 -2.02 14.46 8.35
N ALA A 312 -1.49 14.22 9.56
CA ALA A 312 -1.10 15.29 10.46
C ALA A 312 -0.01 16.18 9.86
N LEU A 313 1.05 15.60 9.32
CA LEU A 313 2.19 16.34 8.77
C LEU A 313 1.76 17.32 7.66
N ALA A 314 0.95 16.87 6.69
CA ALA A 314 0.51 17.72 5.58
C ALA A 314 -0.40 18.86 6.04
N ARG A 315 -1.26 18.62 7.04
CA ARG A 315 -2.10 19.67 7.65
C ARG A 315 -1.26 20.67 8.44
N ILE A 316 -0.24 20.20 9.17
CA ILE A 316 0.70 21.06 9.90
C ILE A 316 1.49 21.93 8.91
N SER A 317 1.96 21.35 7.81
CA SER A 317 2.74 22.10 6.81
C SER A 317 1.97 23.24 6.15
N ARG A 318 0.65 23.09 5.99
CA ARG A 318 -0.23 24.14 5.46
C ARG A 318 -0.71 25.15 6.52
N GLY A 319 -0.43 24.90 7.80
CA GLY A 319 -0.93 25.72 8.91
C GLY A 319 -2.38 25.44 9.31
N ASP A 320 -2.95 24.32 8.87
CA ASP A 320 -4.34 23.91 9.13
C ASP A 320 -4.53 23.16 10.46
N TRP A 321 -3.45 22.94 11.22
CA TRP A 321 -3.52 22.23 12.50
C TRP A 321 -3.88 23.20 13.63
N LYS A 322 -5.04 22.99 14.26
CA LYS A 322 -5.53 23.87 15.33
C LYS A 322 -4.57 23.83 16.52
N GLY A 323 -4.18 25.00 17.02
CA GLY A 323 -3.32 25.12 18.21
C GLY A 323 -1.82 24.90 17.96
N LEU A 324 -1.40 24.60 16.74
CA LEU A 324 0.01 24.43 16.39
C LEU A 324 0.38 25.27 15.16
N LYS A 325 1.42 26.09 15.30
CA LYS A 325 2.06 26.79 14.17
C LYS A 325 3.57 26.60 14.26
N MET A 326 4.14 26.10 13.17
CA MET A 326 5.58 25.96 13.01
C MET A 326 6.18 27.24 12.42
N GLY A 327 7.44 27.55 12.74
CA GLY A 327 8.12 28.75 12.24
C GLY A 327 9.65 28.67 12.24
N ARG A 328 10.31 29.83 12.17
CA ARG A 328 11.75 29.99 11.88
C ARG A 328 12.73 29.32 12.86
N LYS A 329 12.32 29.05 14.09
CA LYS A 329 13.15 28.37 15.09
C LYS A 329 12.92 26.86 15.12
N ASP A 330 11.86 26.40 14.45
CA ASP A 330 11.42 25.02 14.52
C ASP A 330 12.12 24.17 13.46
N VAL A 331 12.16 22.87 13.74
CA VAL A 331 12.82 21.87 12.90
C VAL A 331 11.84 20.75 12.57
N ALA A 332 11.83 20.30 11.32
CA ALA A 332 11.10 19.12 10.89
C ALA A 332 12.08 18.01 10.49
N VAL A 333 11.99 16.85 11.14
CA VAL A 333 12.85 15.68 10.96
C VAL A 333 12.07 14.58 10.25
N PHE A 334 12.49 14.24 9.03
CA PHE A 334 11.92 13.19 8.21
C PHE A 334 12.66 11.87 8.47
N SER A 335 12.18 11.12 9.46
CA SER A 335 12.77 9.84 9.91
C SER A 335 12.16 8.64 9.15
N SER A 336 11.96 8.81 7.84
CA SER A 336 11.32 7.83 6.97
C SER A 336 11.89 7.90 5.56
N LYS A 337 11.90 6.77 4.86
CA LYS A 337 12.17 6.73 3.42
C LYS A 337 10.87 6.97 2.64
N ALA A 338 10.99 7.59 1.46
CA ALA A 338 9.89 7.67 0.51
C ALA A 338 9.58 6.26 -0.02
N ILE A 339 8.30 5.90 -0.01
CA ILE A 339 7.79 4.78 -0.81
C ILE A 339 7.80 5.25 -2.27
N PRO A 340 8.28 4.42 -3.22
CA PRO A 340 8.27 4.77 -4.64
C PRO A 340 6.92 5.32 -5.10
N GLY A 341 6.93 6.51 -5.71
CA GLY A 341 5.73 7.21 -6.18
C GLY A 341 5.25 8.35 -5.28
N ASN A 342 5.66 8.39 -4.01
CA ASN A 342 5.24 9.43 -3.05
C ASN A 342 6.21 10.61 -2.94
N GLU A 343 7.31 10.63 -3.70
CA GLU A 343 8.37 11.63 -3.59
C GLU A 343 7.85 13.06 -3.79
N LYS A 344 6.92 13.24 -4.73
CA LYS A 344 6.28 14.53 -5.03
C LYS A 344 5.52 15.07 -3.82
N GLU A 345 4.69 14.25 -3.19
CA GLU A 345 3.87 14.67 -2.04
C GLU A 345 4.73 14.96 -0.81
N ILE A 346 5.76 14.16 -0.55
CA ILE A 346 6.74 14.42 0.50
C ILE A 346 7.44 15.77 0.25
N ASN A 347 7.85 16.03 -0.98
CA ASN A 347 8.51 17.29 -1.35
C ASN A 347 7.56 18.49 -1.23
N ASN A 348 6.28 18.35 -1.56
CA ASN A 348 5.28 19.41 -1.35
C ASN A 348 5.20 19.80 0.14
N VAL A 349 5.15 18.81 1.04
CA VAL A 349 5.16 19.04 2.49
C VAL A 349 6.45 19.74 2.95
N LYS A 350 7.62 19.26 2.49
CA LYS A 350 8.91 19.89 2.80
C LYS A 350 8.95 21.34 2.33
N ASN A 351 8.45 21.62 1.13
CA ASN A 351 8.40 22.97 0.56
C ASN A 351 7.49 23.90 1.37
N HIS A 352 6.31 23.45 1.78
CA HIS A 352 5.42 24.24 2.63
C HIS A 352 6.05 24.58 3.99
N LEU A 353 6.66 23.58 4.65
CA LEU A 353 7.37 23.79 5.92
C LEU A 353 8.56 24.76 5.75
N SER A 354 9.36 24.55 4.71
CA SER A 354 10.52 25.40 4.42
C SER A 354 10.12 26.83 4.08
N ALA A 355 9.04 27.03 3.32
CA ALA A 355 8.47 28.35 3.04
C ALA A 355 7.99 29.05 4.32
N GLY A 356 7.50 28.30 5.31
CA GLY A 356 7.19 28.77 6.67
C GLY A 356 8.43 29.09 7.53
N GLY A 357 9.64 28.87 7.02
CA GLY A 357 10.91 29.07 7.71
C GLY A 357 11.37 27.90 8.56
N VAL A 358 10.69 26.75 8.52
CA VAL A 358 11.05 25.56 9.29
C VAL A 358 12.31 24.92 8.68
N ARG A 359 13.30 24.59 9.51
CA ARG A 359 14.50 23.87 9.05
C ARG A 359 14.16 22.40 8.78
N ILE A 360 14.47 21.91 7.59
CA ILE A 360 14.22 20.52 7.20
C ILE A 360 15.48 19.68 7.43
N ILE A 361 15.32 18.57 8.16
CA ILE A 361 16.33 17.53 8.33
C ILE A 361 15.78 16.22 7.77
N ASP A 362 16.53 15.59 6.89
CA ASP A 362 16.21 14.27 6.35
C ASP A 362 17.49 13.42 6.21
N THR A 363 17.33 12.20 5.70
CA THR A 363 18.43 11.23 5.58
C THR A 363 19.58 11.72 4.69
N SER A 364 19.35 12.73 3.84
CA SER A 364 20.38 13.27 2.94
C SER A 364 21.27 14.32 3.59
N ASN A 365 20.79 15.01 4.63
CA ASN A 365 21.47 16.16 5.23
C ASN A 365 21.73 16.06 6.74
N ALA A 366 21.21 15.04 7.42
CA ALA A 366 21.33 14.89 8.87
C ALA A 366 22.78 14.71 9.36
N GLY A 367 23.71 14.28 8.50
CA GLY A 367 25.11 14.00 8.87
C GLY A 367 25.28 12.78 9.80
N CYS A 368 24.18 12.16 10.22
CA CYS A 368 24.11 10.97 11.07
C CYS A 368 22.91 10.12 10.66
N ARG A 369 22.78 8.94 11.25
CA ARG A 369 21.72 7.98 10.93
C ARG A 369 20.44 8.32 11.70
N ILE A 370 19.41 8.77 10.99
CA ILE A 370 18.09 9.09 11.57
C ILE A 370 16.97 8.17 11.06
N HIS A 371 17.31 7.19 10.23
CA HIS A 371 16.40 6.19 9.69
C HIS A 371 17.21 4.95 9.30
N VAL A 372 16.64 3.78 9.58
CA VAL A 372 17.06 2.48 9.02
C VAL A 372 15.83 1.79 8.43
N SER A 373 16.07 0.94 7.43
CA SER A 373 15.01 0.16 6.81
C SER A 373 14.60 -1.03 7.68
N GLY A 374 13.31 -1.36 7.64
CA GLY A 374 12.81 -2.61 8.21
C GLY A 374 13.16 -3.85 7.37
N HIS A 375 13.59 -3.67 6.11
CA HIS A 375 13.80 -4.77 5.15
C HIS A 375 15.29 -5.03 4.89
N PRO A 376 15.67 -6.26 4.50
CA PRO A 376 17.06 -6.69 4.50
C PRO A 376 17.77 -6.17 3.26
N TYR A 377 18.99 -5.66 3.42
CA TYR A 377 19.82 -5.31 2.27
C TYR A 377 20.51 -6.57 1.71
N ARG A 378 21.20 -6.41 0.57
CA ARG A 378 21.79 -7.52 -0.18
C ARG A 378 22.65 -8.48 0.65
N ASP A 379 23.44 -7.98 1.60
CA ASP A 379 24.30 -8.83 2.42
C ASP A 379 23.52 -9.62 3.48
N GLU A 380 22.45 -9.05 4.02
CA GLU A 380 21.57 -9.74 4.98
C GLU A 380 20.80 -10.87 4.29
N ILE A 381 20.30 -10.64 3.07
CA ILE A 381 19.65 -11.69 2.27
C ILE A 381 20.61 -12.86 2.01
N ARG A 382 21.90 -12.57 1.76
CA ARG A 382 22.94 -13.60 1.61
C ARG A 382 23.11 -14.42 2.89
N ASP A 383 23.17 -13.77 4.06
CA ASP A 383 23.28 -14.47 5.34
C ASP A 383 22.08 -15.42 5.53
N MET A 384 20.87 -14.97 5.23
CA MET A 384 19.66 -15.81 5.31
C MET A 384 19.74 -17.02 4.39
N TYR A 385 20.26 -16.88 3.16
CA TYR A 385 20.48 -18.02 2.28
C TYR A 385 21.53 -19.00 2.82
N GLU A 386 22.57 -18.50 3.50
CA GLU A 386 23.56 -19.35 4.16
C GLU A 386 22.95 -20.16 5.32
N TRP A 387 22.00 -19.56 6.05
CA TRP A 387 21.32 -20.23 7.18
C TRP A 387 20.31 -21.25 6.71
N VAL A 388 19.45 -20.86 5.77
CA VAL A 388 18.29 -21.64 5.31
C VAL A 388 18.67 -22.69 4.26
N LYS A 389 19.68 -22.41 3.43
CA LYS A 389 20.17 -23.28 2.33
C LYS A 389 19.04 -23.85 1.45
N PRO A 390 18.15 -22.99 0.90
CA PRO A 390 17.00 -23.47 0.15
C PRO A 390 17.40 -24.07 -1.21
N GLU A 391 16.66 -25.06 -1.68
CA GLU A 391 16.84 -25.60 -3.04
C GLU A 391 16.32 -24.62 -4.12
N TRP A 392 15.24 -23.90 -3.81
CA TRP A 392 14.60 -22.91 -4.68
C TRP A 392 14.40 -21.57 -3.98
N VAL A 393 14.50 -20.47 -4.74
CA VAL A 393 14.08 -19.14 -4.28
C VAL A 393 12.94 -18.62 -5.15
N ILE A 394 11.88 -18.15 -4.50
CA ILE A 394 10.73 -17.49 -5.13
C ILE A 394 10.62 -16.08 -4.52
N PRO A 395 11.17 -15.05 -5.20
CA PRO A 395 11.12 -13.68 -4.71
C PRO A 395 9.70 -13.13 -4.64
N VAL A 396 9.35 -12.47 -3.54
CA VAL A 396 8.08 -11.76 -3.34
C VAL A 396 8.33 -10.42 -2.62
N HIS A 397 7.27 -9.66 -2.32
CA HIS A 397 7.34 -8.39 -1.61
C HIS A 397 8.25 -7.36 -2.31
N GLY A 398 7.83 -6.90 -3.49
CA GLY A 398 8.56 -5.88 -4.24
C GLY A 398 8.17 -5.78 -5.70
N GLU A 399 8.63 -4.71 -6.34
CA GLU A 399 8.50 -4.51 -7.78
C GLU A 399 9.38 -5.50 -8.57
N TYR A 400 9.07 -5.67 -9.86
CA TYR A 400 9.77 -6.64 -10.71
C TYR A 400 11.31 -6.50 -10.67
N MET A 401 11.84 -5.27 -10.65
CA MET A 401 13.29 -5.04 -10.56
C MET A 401 13.91 -5.56 -9.26
N MET A 402 13.14 -5.56 -8.16
CA MET A 402 13.56 -6.04 -6.85
C MET A 402 13.52 -7.57 -6.81
N LEU A 403 12.44 -8.16 -7.34
CA LEU A 403 12.32 -9.61 -7.49
C LEU A 403 13.48 -10.17 -8.33
N ALA A 404 13.78 -9.52 -9.46
CA ALA A 404 14.89 -9.90 -10.33
C ALA A 404 16.26 -9.77 -9.64
N ALA A 405 16.46 -8.73 -8.83
CA ALA A 405 17.69 -8.55 -8.06
C ALA A 405 17.88 -9.64 -6.99
N GLN A 406 16.81 -10.07 -6.31
CA GLN A 406 16.85 -11.18 -5.36
C GLN A 406 17.11 -12.51 -6.06
N ALA A 407 16.49 -12.75 -7.23
CA ALA A 407 16.75 -13.94 -8.05
C ALA A 407 18.21 -14.01 -8.51
N SER A 408 18.80 -12.89 -8.96
CA SER A 408 20.22 -12.81 -9.31
C SER A 408 21.11 -13.11 -8.10
N LEU A 409 20.79 -12.53 -6.94
CA LEU A 409 21.54 -12.79 -5.71
C LEU A 409 21.51 -14.27 -5.32
N ALA A 410 20.36 -14.93 -5.45
CA ALA A 410 20.24 -16.37 -5.16
C ALA A 410 21.20 -17.20 -6.05
N GLN A 411 21.26 -16.88 -7.35
CA GLN A 411 22.19 -17.54 -8.28
C GLN A 411 23.65 -17.28 -7.93
N GLU A 412 24.01 -16.04 -7.55
CA GLU A 412 25.35 -15.69 -7.08
C GLU A 412 25.74 -16.45 -5.80
N CYS A 413 24.76 -16.77 -4.94
CA CYS A 413 24.95 -17.57 -3.74
C CYS A 413 24.97 -19.09 -4.02
N GLY A 414 24.89 -19.51 -5.29
CA GLY A 414 24.95 -20.91 -5.69
C GLY A 414 23.61 -21.66 -5.64
N ILE A 415 22.49 -20.96 -5.38
CA ILE A 415 21.15 -21.55 -5.45
C ILE A 415 20.78 -21.69 -6.93
N LYS A 416 20.61 -22.95 -7.37
CA LYS A 416 20.49 -23.28 -8.79
C LYS A 416 19.18 -22.85 -9.42
N HIS A 417 18.12 -22.73 -8.62
CA HIS A 417 16.77 -22.61 -9.14
C HIS A 417 16.04 -21.41 -8.55
N THR A 418 15.47 -20.59 -9.42
CA THR A 418 14.66 -19.43 -9.07
C THR A 418 13.41 -19.36 -9.93
N ILE A 419 12.30 -18.89 -9.35
CA ILE A 419 11.07 -18.59 -10.09
C ILE A 419 10.64 -17.19 -9.67
N ILE A 420 10.62 -16.24 -10.61
CA ILE A 420 10.07 -14.90 -10.38
C ILE A 420 8.57 -14.98 -10.69
N PRO A 421 7.67 -14.86 -9.70
CA PRO A 421 6.24 -14.95 -9.91
C PRO A 421 5.65 -13.62 -10.40
N GLN A 422 4.49 -13.71 -11.04
CA GLN A 422 3.54 -12.61 -11.22
C GLN A 422 2.34 -12.82 -10.29
N ASN A 423 1.60 -11.77 -9.94
CA ASN A 423 0.35 -11.97 -9.21
C ASN A 423 -0.61 -12.85 -10.04
N GLY A 424 -1.10 -13.93 -9.44
CA GLY A 424 -1.92 -14.96 -10.09
C GLY A 424 -1.12 -16.16 -10.60
N SER A 425 0.22 -16.16 -10.54
CA SER A 425 1.03 -17.33 -10.90
C SER A 425 0.64 -18.57 -10.07
N VAL A 426 0.53 -19.72 -10.72
CA VAL A 426 0.35 -21.03 -10.06
C VAL A 426 1.65 -21.80 -10.09
N ILE A 427 2.34 -21.84 -8.95
CA ILE A 427 3.59 -22.57 -8.80
C ILE A 427 3.29 -23.86 -8.06
N ARG A 428 3.42 -25.00 -8.76
CA ARG A 428 3.41 -26.31 -8.10
C ARG A 428 4.76 -26.48 -7.44
N LEU A 429 4.78 -26.63 -6.12
CA LEU A 429 5.96 -26.95 -5.32
C LEU A 429 6.21 -28.46 -5.24
N GLY A 430 5.14 -29.26 -5.28
CA GLY A 430 5.22 -30.72 -5.33
C GLY A 430 3.90 -31.35 -5.81
N PRO A 431 3.89 -32.61 -6.28
CA PRO A 431 5.05 -33.52 -6.39
C PRO A 431 6.01 -33.15 -7.53
N GLY A 432 7.26 -33.59 -7.37
CA GLY A 432 8.36 -33.30 -8.30
C GLY A 432 8.98 -31.93 -8.06
N GLU A 433 9.80 -31.47 -9.01
CA GLU A 433 10.45 -30.17 -8.91
C GLU A 433 9.44 -29.01 -9.01
N PRO A 434 9.65 -27.92 -8.24
CA PRO A 434 8.90 -26.70 -8.35
C PRO A 434 8.80 -26.17 -9.79
N LYS A 435 7.59 -25.78 -10.21
CA LYS A 435 7.33 -25.31 -11.57
C LYS A 435 6.16 -24.35 -11.63
N LEU A 436 6.32 -23.25 -12.36
CA LEU A 436 5.21 -22.41 -12.80
C LEU A 436 4.38 -23.16 -13.86
N ILE A 437 3.12 -23.47 -13.55
CA ILE A 437 2.27 -24.33 -14.39
C ILE A 437 1.09 -23.60 -15.03
N ASP A 438 0.60 -22.51 -14.44
CA ASP A 438 -0.52 -21.72 -14.99
C ASP A 438 -0.63 -20.33 -14.32
N HIS A 439 -1.67 -19.58 -14.66
CA HIS A 439 -2.11 -18.35 -13.98
C HIS A 439 -3.61 -18.38 -13.66
N VAL A 440 -4.00 -17.83 -12.51
CA VAL A 440 -5.38 -17.64 -12.07
C VAL A 440 -5.76 -16.15 -12.09
N PRO A 441 -7.06 -15.81 -12.10
CA PRO A 441 -7.49 -14.42 -11.95
C PRO A 441 -6.90 -13.79 -10.69
N SER A 442 -6.26 -12.64 -10.88
CA SER A 442 -5.66 -11.82 -9.84
C SER A 442 -5.93 -10.34 -10.17
N GLY A 443 -5.74 -9.47 -9.20
CA GLY A 443 -5.96 -8.04 -9.37
C GLY A 443 -6.21 -7.36 -8.04
N VAL A 444 -6.63 -6.10 -8.13
CA VAL A 444 -6.92 -5.30 -6.95
C VAL A 444 -8.32 -4.70 -7.01
N LEU A 445 -8.95 -4.60 -5.85
CA LEU A 445 -10.21 -3.91 -5.64
C LEU A 445 -9.94 -2.50 -5.12
N ALA A 446 -10.59 -1.51 -5.70
CA ALA A 446 -10.60 -0.13 -5.26
C ALA A 446 -11.66 0.09 -4.17
N VAL A 447 -11.25 0.67 -3.04
CA VAL A 447 -12.15 1.06 -1.96
C VAL A 447 -12.59 2.51 -2.17
N GLU A 448 -13.87 2.69 -2.50
CA GLU A 448 -14.55 3.98 -2.46
C GLU A 448 -15.27 4.15 -1.10
N PRO A 449 -15.66 5.37 -0.69
CA PRO A 449 -16.26 5.62 0.62
C PRO A 449 -17.50 4.77 0.95
N GLN A 450 -18.25 4.30 -0.05
CA GLN A 450 -19.51 3.57 0.13
C GLN A 450 -19.56 2.21 -0.58
N ARG A 451 -18.50 1.83 -1.31
CA ARG A 451 -18.47 0.54 -2.03
C ARG A 451 -17.05 0.11 -2.36
N ILE A 452 -16.90 -1.17 -2.67
CA ILE A 452 -15.66 -1.77 -3.17
C ILE A 452 -15.93 -2.24 -4.61
N ILE A 453 -15.09 -1.81 -5.55
CA ILE A 453 -15.23 -2.11 -6.99
C ILE A 453 -13.90 -2.60 -7.55
N LYS A 454 -13.90 -3.25 -8.73
CA LYS A 454 -12.64 -3.60 -9.40
C LYS A 454 -11.88 -2.33 -9.80
N SER A 455 -10.54 -2.35 -9.73
CA SER A 455 -9.72 -1.19 -10.09
C SER A 455 -9.85 -0.76 -11.55
N ASN A 456 -10.26 -1.67 -12.44
CA ASN A 456 -10.55 -1.42 -13.85
C ASN A 456 -12.03 -1.08 -14.14
N HIS A 457 -12.83 -0.79 -13.11
CA HIS A 457 -14.24 -0.45 -13.27
C HIS A 457 -14.41 0.80 -14.16
N ALA A 458 -15.35 0.76 -15.12
CA ALA A 458 -15.55 1.80 -16.12
C ALA A 458 -15.70 3.22 -15.54
N ALA A 459 -16.38 3.35 -14.38
CA ALA A 459 -16.51 4.63 -13.69
C ALA A 459 -15.17 5.27 -13.29
N ILE A 460 -14.15 4.48 -12.89
CA ILE A 460 -12.82 5.00 -12.57
C ILE A 460 -12.15 5.53 -13.85
N THR A 461 -12.26 4.77 -14.94
CA THR A 461 -11.74 5.17 -16.26
C THR A 461 -12.38 6.47 -16.75
N GLU A 462 -13.70 6.62 -16.62
CA GLU A 462 -14.39 7.84 -17.02
C GLU A 462 -13.99 9.03 -16.14
N ARG A 463 -13.89 8.88 -14.81
CA ARG A 463 -13.41 9.95 -13.92
C ARG A 463 -11.98 10.39 -14.27
N ARG A 464 -11.09 9.43 -14.53
CA ARG A 464 -9.72 9.70 -14.95
C ARG A 464 -9.70 10.49 -16.26
N LYS A 465 -10.54 10.08 -17.23
CA LYS A 465 -10.66 10.81 -18.51
C LYS A 465 -11.12 12.24 -18.29
N LEU A 466 -12.17 12.46 -17.48
CA LEU A 466 -12.67 13.79 -17.14
C LEU A 466 -11.59 14.67 -16.48
N GLN A 467 -10.78 14.10 -15.58
CA GLN A 467 -9.67 14.81 -14.93
C GLN A 467 -8.61 15.32 -15.92
N PHE A 468 -8.35 14.59 -17.00
CA PHE A 468 -7.32 14.97 -17.99
C PHE A 468 -7.86 15.75 -19.20
N SER A 469 -9.14 15.60 -19.53
CA SER A 469 -9.68 16.10 -20.80
C SER A 469 -10.87 17.04 -20.67
N GLY A 470 -11.41 17.28 -19.47
CA GLY A 470 -12.70 17.97 -19.32
C GLY A 470 -13.84 17.25 -20.06
N ALA A 471 -14.97 17.95 -20.21
CA ALA A 471 -16.13 17.45 -20.94
C ALA A 471 -16.94 18.55 -21.62
N ALA A 472 -17.60 18.19 -22.72
CA ALA A 472 -18.64 18.97 -23.37
C ALA A 472 -19.95 18.17 -23.36
N HIS A 473 -21.01 18.78 -22.83
CA HIS A 473 -22.37 18.26 -22.84
C HIS A 473 -23.21 19.14 -23.74
N ILE A 474 -23.83 18.56 -24.76
CA ILE A 474 -24.54 19.31 -25.81
C ILE A 474 -25.94 18.71 -25.92
N THR A 475 -26.97 19.53 -25.78
CA THR A 475 -28.37 19.10 -25.89
C THR A 475 -28.98 19.69 -27.15
N LEU A 476 -29.51 18.82 -28.01
CA LEU A 476 -30.15 19.16 -29.27
C LEU A 476 -31.65 18.91 -29.13
N ALA A 477 -32.47 19.88 -29.52
CA ALA A 477 -33.91 19.70 -29.67
C ALA A 477 -34.24 19.73 -31.17
N LEU A 478 -34.65 18.59 -31.73
CA LEU A 478 -35.00 18.47 -33.15
C LEU A 478 -36.52 18.39 -33.33
N ASP A 479 -37.04 19.11 -34.31
CA ASP A 479 -38.44 19.01 -34.71
C ASP A 479 -38.72 17.75 -35.55
N SER A 480 -39.99 17.58 -35.93
CA SER A 480 -40.44 16.48 -36.80
C SER A 480 -39.80 16.47 -38.19
N SER A 481 -39.22 17.58 -38.65
CA SER A 481 -38.50 17.69 -39.91
C SER A 481 -37.00 17.40 -39.80
N GLY A 482 -36.49 17.16 -38.59
CA GLY A 482 -35.05 16.93 -38.33
C GLY A 482 -34.24 18.18 -38.10
N ARG A 483 -34.87 19.36 -38.05
CA ARG A 483 -34.19 20.65 -37.83
C ARG A 483 -34.13 21.00 -36.36
N LEU A 484 -33.15 21.81 -35.97
CA LEU A 484 -33.08 22.39 -34.63
C LEU A 484 -34.33 23.25 -34.37
N ALA A 485 -35.12 22.86 -33.36
CA ALA A 485 -36.25 23.64 -32.89
C ALA A 485 -35.80 24.85 -32.06
N PHE A 486 -34.64 24.74 -31.41
CA PHE A 486 -33.98 25.77 -30.61
C PHE A 486 -32.46 25.61 -30.68
N ASP A 487 -31.73 26.67 -30.35
CA ASP A 487 -30.27 26.64 -30.24
C ASP A 487 -29.82 25.54 -29.26
N PRO A 488 -28.83 24.72 -29.64
CA PRO A 488 -28.20 23.74 -28.77
C PRO A 488 -27.78 24.34 -27.42
N HIS A 489 -28.16 23.67 -26.33
CA HIS A 489 -27.63 24.03 -25.02
C HIS A 489 -26.32 23.30 -24.77
N MET A 490 -25.24 24.06 -24.56
CA MET A 490 -23.89 23.52 -24.42
C MET A 490 -23.29 23.85 -23.05
N THR A 491 -22.63 22.87 -22.43
CA THR A 491 -21.89 23.05 -21.17
C THR A 491 -20.50 22.43 -21.32
N LEU A 492 -19.47 23.26 -21.25
CA LEU A 492 -18.07 22.89 -21.47
C LEU A 492 -17.29 22.92 -20.14
N ILE A 493 -17.32 21.81 -19.40
CA ILE A 493 -16.71 21.71 -18.07
C ILE A 493 -15.20 21.48 -18.19
N GLY A 494 -14.41 22.44 -17.69
CA GLY A 494 -12.96 22.37 -17.67
C GLY A 494 -12.31 22.55 -19.05
N LEU A 495 -13.03 23.16 -20.00
CA LEU A 495 -12.53 23.44 -21.36
C LEU A 495 -12.41 24.94 -21.64
N ILE A 496 -13.34 25.75 -21.12
CA ILE A 496 -13.35 27.21 -21.29
C ILE A 496 -13.64 27.91 -19.95
N ASP A 497 -13.21 29.17 -19.83
CA ASP A 497 -13.72 30.15 -18.88
C ASP A 497 -14.83 30.96 -19.57
N GLU A 498 -16.09 30.73 -19.18
CA GLU A 498 -17.26 31.43 -19.76
C GLU A 498 -17.22 32.96 -19.59
N LYS A 499 -16.34 33.47 -18.72
CA LYS A 499 -16.12 34.90 -18.50
C LYS A 499 -15.08 35.51 -19.44
N ASP A 500 -14.30 34.69 -20.14
CA ASP A 500 -13.35 35.17 -21.13
C ASP A 500 -14.08 35.34 -22.47
N GLU A 501 -14.18 36.59 -22.94
CA GLU A 501 -14.86 36.94 -24.19
C GLU A 501 -14.22 36.24 -25.40
N ALA A 502 -12.91 36.00 -25.40
CA ALA A 502 -12.22 35.33 -26.51
C ALA A 502 -12.52 33.83 -26.58
N GLU A 503 -12.89 33.20 -25.46
CA GLU A 503 -13.26 31.79 -25.43
C GLU A 503 -14.75 31.57 -25.73
N GLN A 504 -15.57 32.62 -25.71
CA GLN A 504 -16.99 32.52 -26.13
C GLN A 504 -17.13 32.25 -27.64
N ASP A 505 -16.19 32.71 -28.46
CA ASP A 505 -16.18 32.44 -29.90
C ASP A 505 -16.12 30.92 -30.18
N ILE A 506 -15.50 30.14 -29.30
CA ILE A 506 -15.43 28.67 -29.40
C ILE A 506 -16.84 28.05 -29.33
N LEU A 507 -17.75 28.63 -28.55
CA LEU A 507 -19.13 28.17 -28.49
C LEU A 507 -19.88 28.47 -29.79
N GLY A 508 -19.65 29.64 -30.39
CA GLY A 508 -20.24 30.02 -31.68
C GLY A 508 -19.78 29.12 -32.81
N ASP A 509 -18.48 28.87 -32.90
CA ASP A 509 -17.92 27.95 -33.90
C ASP A 509 -18.39 26.50 -33.69
N LEU A 510 -18.49 26.06 -32.43
CA LEU A 510 -19.00 24.72 -32.11
C LEU A 510 -20.48 24.58 -32.52
N LEU A 511 -21.27 25.64 -32.33
CA LEU A 511 -22.65 25.70 -32.81
C LEU A 511 -22.69 25.57 -34.34
N GLN A 512 -21.85 26.30 -35.06
CA GLN A 512 -21.77 26.22 -36.52
C GLN A 512 -21.43 24.80 -36.99
N GLU A 513 -20.43 24.13 -36.37
CA GLU A 513 -20.08 22.75 -36.71
C GLU A 513 -21.27 21.78 -36.48
N ILE A 514 -22.08 22.00 -35.44
CA ILE A 514 -23.29 21.21 -35.19
C ILE A 514 -24.32 21.44 -36.30
N GLU A 515 -24.59 22.70 -36.64
CA GLU A 515 -25.56 23.06 -37.68
C GLU A 515 -25.17 22.48 -39.04
N ASP A 516 -23.90 22.64 -39.44
CA ASP A 516 -23.37 22.10 -40.69
C ASP A 516 -23.48 20.57 -40.74
N THR A 517 -23.12 19.90 -39.64
CA THR A 517 -23.23 18.43 -39.54
C THR A 517 -24.68 17.97 -39.64
N LEU A 518 -25.63 18.67 -39.02
CA LEU A 518 -27.05 18.32 -39.09
C LEU A 518 -27.61 18.52 -40.51
N VAL A 519 -27.21 19.58 -41.21
CA VAL A 519 -27.59 19.82 -42.61
C VAL A 519 -27.09 18.69 -43.51
N ASP A 520 -25.81 18.32 -43.40
CA ASP A 520 -25.22 17.22 -44.17
C ASP A 520 -25.97 15.89 -43.93
N LEU A 521 -26.28 15.58 -42.67
CA LEU A 521 -27.04 14.37 -42.31
C LEU A 521 -28.46 14.38 -42.86
N MET A 522 -29.12 15.54 -42.88
CA MET A 522 -30.46 15.70 -43.46
C MET A 522 -30.43 15.49 -44.98
N ASP A 523 -29.44 16.05 -45.67
CA ASP A 523 -29.27 15.91 -47.13
C ASP A 523 -28.97 14.45 -47.52
N ASP A 524 -28.23 13.73 -46.67
CA ASP A 524 -27.98 12.29 -46.79
C ASP A 524 -29.20 11.41 -46.40
N GLY A 525 -30.30 12.02 -45.96
CA GLY A 525 -31.54 11.34 -45.59
C GLY A 525 -31.45 10.54 -44.28
N VAL A 526 -30.53 10.91 -43.38
CA VAL A 526 -30.35 10.25 -42.08
C VAL A 526 -31.43 10.73 -41.11
N ALA A 527 -32.31 9.82 -40.70
CA ALA A 527 -33.37 10.09 -39.72
C ALA A 527 -33.22 9.31 -38.40
N ASP A 528 -32.20 8.45 -38.30
CA ASP A 528 -31.94 7.65 -37.10
C ASP A 528 -31.26 8.49 -36.01
N ASP A 529 -31.94 8.67 -34.89
CA ASP A 529 -31.48 9.53 -33.80
C ASP A 529 -30.12 9.07 -33.21
N VAL A 530 -29.86 7.76 -33.14
CA VAL A 530 -28.59 7.22 -32.62
C VAL A 530 -27.43 7.58 -33.54
N ARG A 531 -27.63 7.47 -34.86
CA ARG A 531 -26.64 7.90 -35.84
C ARG A 531 -26.40 9.40 -35.82
N ILE A 532 -27.47 10.21 -35.74
CA ILE A 532 -27.35 11.66 -35.61
C ILE A 532 -26.55 12.03 -34.36
N GLU A 533 -26.88 11.44 -33.21
CA GLU A 533 -26.19 11.66 -31.94
C GLU A 533 -24.68 11.36 -32.09
N GLU A 534 -24.32 10.22 -32.67
CA GLU A 534 -22.94 9.78 -32.82
C GLU A 534 -22.15 10.63 -33.82
N ASP A 535 -22.73 10.97 -34.98
CA ASP A 535 -22.07 11.77 -36.02
C ASP A 535 -21.82 13.21 -35.52
N VAL A 536 -22.81 13.83 -34.85
CA VAL A 536 -22.61 15.14 -34.19
C VAL A 536 -21.57 15.03 -33.06
N ARG A 537 -21.62 13.97 -32.24
CA ARG A 537 -20.60 13.74 -31.18
C ARG A 537 -19.19 13.65 -31.76
N VAL A 538 -19.02 13.03 -32.92
CA VAL A 538 -17.73 12.90 -33.61
C VAL A 538 -17.27 14.25 -34.17
N ALA A 539 -18.16 15.00 -34.83
CA ALA A 539 -17.88 16.33 -35.37
C ALA A 539 -17.44 17.30 -34.26
N CYS A 540 -18.25 17.47 -33.21
CA CYS A 540 -17.92 18.31 -32.06
C CYS A 540 -16.59 17.89 -31.40
N ARG A 541 -16.35 16.58 -31.24
CA ARG A 541 -15.10 16.10 -30.64
C ARG A 541 -13.89 16.38 -31.51
N ARG A 542 -14.03 16.32 -32.83
CA ARG A 542 -12.98 16.66 -33.79
C ARG A 542 -12.68 18.16 -33.74
N TYR A 543 -13.71 19.00 -33.77
CA TYR A 543 -13.58 20.44 -33.63
C TYR A 543 -12.84 20.80 -32.32
N LEU A 544 -13.32 20.31 -31.18
CA LEU A 544 -12.70 20.60 -29.88
C LEU A 544 -11.25 20.07 -29.79
N MET A 545 -10.94 18.95 -30.46
CA MET A 545 -9.55 18.47 -30.56
C MET A 545 -8.68 19.41 -31.38
N ASN A 546 -9.19 20.00 -32.46
CA ASN A 546 -8.44 20.95 -33.28
C ASN A 546 -8.18 22.26 -32.51
N VAL A 547 -9.14 22.71 -31.71
CA VAL A 547 -9.01 23.92 -30.88
C VAL A 547 -8.03 23.70 -29.72
N PHE A 548 -8.24 22.66 -28.92
CA PHE A 548 -7.50 22.48 -27.66
C PHE A 548 -6.27 21.58 -27.77
N GLY A 549 -6.10 20.84 -28.86
CA GLY A 549 -5.01 19.88 -29.03
C GLY A 549 -5.14 18.57 -28.23
N PHE A 550 -6.25 18.38 -27.50
CA PHE A 550 -6.58 17.14 -26.78
C PHE A 550 -8.04 16.73 -27.00
N LYS A 551 -8.39 15.48 -26.67
CA LYS A 551 -9.71 14.90 -26.97
C LYS A 551 -10.64 14.93 -25.74
N PRO A 552 -11.52 15.93 -25.57
CA PRO A 552 -12.49 15.95 -24.48
C PRO A 552 -13.49 14.79 -24.55
N LYS A 553 -14.18 14.55 -23.42
CA LYS A 553 -15.39 13.72 -23.40
C LYS A 553 -16.55 14.55 -23.94
N VAL A 554 -17.12 14.15 -25.06
CA VAL A 554 -18.32 14.78 -25.63
C VAL A 554 -19.52 13.86 -25.41
N SER A 555 -20.62 14.41 -24.92
CA SER A 555 -21.92 13.73 -24.78
C SER A 555 -22.98 14.57 -25.49
N ILE A 556 -23.76 13.94 -26.36
CA ILE A 556 -24.89 14.57 -27.05
C ILE A 556 -26.18 14.03 -26.43
N HIS A 557 -27.14 14.92 -26.17
CA HIS A 557 -28.48 14.56 -25.73
C HIS A 557 -29.47 15.03 -26.79
N LEU A 558 -30.09 14.11 -27.51
CA LEU A 558 -31.05 14.44 -28.57
C LEU A 558 -32.48 14.28 -28.05
N LEU A 559 -33.30 15.30 -28.27
CA LEU A 559 -34.73 15.33 -27.94
C LEU A 559 -35.53 15.61 -29.21
N ARG A 560 -36.63 14.88 -29.41
CA ARG A 560 -37.62 15.18 -30.45
C ARG A 560 -38.76 15.98 -29.84
N VAL A 561 -39.06 17.16 -30.40
CA VAL A 561 -40.07 18.11 -29.88
C VAL A 561 -41.17 18.44 -30.89
#